data_AF-A0A955NQ09-F1
#
_entry.id   AF-A0A955NQ09-F1
#
_cell.length_a   1.000
_cell.length_b   1.000
_cell.length_c   1.000
_cell.angle_alpha   90.00
_cell.angle_beta   90.00
_cell.angle_gamma   90.00
#
_symmetry.space_group_name_H-M   'P 1'
#
loop_
_entity.id
_entity.type
_entity.pdbx_description
1 polymer ?
#
loop_
_entity_poly.entity_id
_entity_poly.type
_entity_poly.pdbx_seq_one_letter_code
_entity_poly.pdbx_strand_id
1 'polypeptide(L)' 'MISFKDHLPDLTSGLKAESIQTLQVNIGLTCNIECRHCHVASSPRRTEQMEWGVMEEILRVAREI' A
#
# COMPACT_ATOMS: atom_id res chain seq x y z
N MET A 1 -17.24 -14.09 17.06
CA MET A 1 -16.38 -13.32 16.15
C MET A 1 -15.01 -13.98 16.25
N ILE A 2 -14.55 -14.63 15.18
CA ILE A 2 -13.26 -15.33 15.17
C ILE A 2 -12.19 -14.28 14.86
N SER A 3 -11.14 -14.21 15.69
CA SER A 3 -9.99 -13.35 15.49
C SER A 3 -9.07 -13.95 14.44
N PHE A 4 -8.32 -13.12 13.71
CA PHE A 4 -7.28 -13.59 12.78
C PHE A 4 -6.33 -14.61 13.44
N LYS A 5 -6.02 -14.42 14.73
CA LYS A 5 -5.17 -15.32 15.51
C LYS A 5 -5.73 -16.74 15.65
N ASP A 6 -7.06 -16.89 15.62
CA ASP A 6 -7.72 -18.18 15.78
C ASP A 6 -7.64 -19.03 14.49
N HIS A 7 -7.22 -18.42 13.36
CA HIS A 7 -6.96 -19.10 12.10
C HIS A 7 -5.49 -19.51 11.92
N LEU A 8 -4.61 -19.12 12.85
CA LEU A 8 -3.20 -19.44 12.75
C LEU A 8 -2.94 -20.83 13.34
N PRO A 9 -2.12 -21.68 12.69
CA PRO A 9 -1.62 -22.89 13.32
C PRO A 9 -0.79 -22.53 14.55
N ASP A 10 -0.63 -23.49 15.48
CA ASP A 10 0.17 -23.30 16.68
C ASP A 10 1.66 -23.18 16.32
N LEU A 11 2.12 -21.94 16.13
CA LEU A 11 3.46 -21.60 15.66
C LEU A 11 4.32 -21.16 16.85
N THR A 12 5.04 -22.12 17.44
CA THR A 12 5.99 -21.90 18.54
C THR A 12 7.14 -20.94 18.19
N SER A 13 7.46 -20.76 16.91
CA SER A 13 8.52 -19.86 16.41
C SER A 13 8.02 -18.48 15.95
N GLY A 14 6.71 -18.25 15.95
CA GLY A 14 6.07 -17.01 15.48
C GLY A 14 6.04 -16.84 13.95
N LEU A 15 5.22 -15.89 13.47
CA LEU A 15 5.17 -15.50 12.06
C LEU A 15 6.21 -14.43 11.76
N LYS A 16 6.92 -14.59 10.63
CA LYS A 16 7.87 -13.60 10.11
C LYS A 16 7.52 -13.29 8.66
N ALA A 17 7.70 -12.03 8.26
CA ALA A 17 7.62 -11.67 6.84
C ALA A 17 8.77 -12.38 6.09
N GLU A 18 8.47 -12.94 4.93
CA GLU A 18 9.46 -13.64 4.10
C GLU A 18 10.25 -12.64 3.26
N SER A 19 9.58 -12.01 2.29
CA SER A 19 10.15 -11.00 1.40
C SER A 19 9.06 -10.07 0.90
N ILE A 20 9.46 -8.94 0.32
CA ILE A 20 8.55 -8.07 -0.42
C ILE A 20 8.59 -8.52 -1.87
N GLN A 21 7.44 -8.83 -2.46
CA GLN A 21 7.34 -9.19 -3.89
C GLN A 21 6.64 -8.12 -4.73
N THR A 22 5.98 -7.17 -4.08
CA THR A 22 5.20 -6.14 -4.76
C THR A 22 5.23 -4.87 -3.94
N LEU A 23 5.57 -3.76 -4.58
CA LEU A 23 5.48 -2.42 -4.03
C LEU A 23 4.36 -1.66 -4.74
N GLN A 24 3.23 -1.48 -4.08
CA GLN A 24 2.13 -0.66 -4.57
C GLN A 24 2.25 0.75 -3.98
N VAL A 25 2.21 1.77 -4.84
CA VAL A 25 2.35 3.18 -4.43
C VAL A 25 1.22 4.01 -5.03
N ASN A 26 0.58 4.83 -4.19
CA ASN A 26 -0.26 5.91 -4.66
C ASN A 26 0.62 7.14 -4.94
N ILE A 27 0.68 7.57 -6.20
CA ILE A 27 1.46 8.76 -6.61
C ILE A 27 0.69 10.07 -6.40
N GLY A 28 -0.56 10.01 -5.98
CA GLY A 28 -1.40 11.17 -5.76
C GLY A 28 -2.83 10.76 -5.41
N LEU A 29 -3.68 11.76 -5.15
CA LEU A 29 -5.08 11.57 -4.76
C LEU A 29 -6.08 12.17 -5.76
N THR A 30 -5.60 12.83 -6.82
CA THR A 30 -6.45 13.30 -7.90
C THR A 30 -7.00 12.11 -8.69
N CYS A 31 -8.33 12.03 -8.81
CA CYS A 31 -9.02 11.04 -9.64
C CYS A 31 -10.19 11.74 -10.34
N ASN A 32 -10.58 11.29 -11.53
CA ASN A 32 -11.71 11.90 -12.26
C ASN A 32 -13.09 11.46 -11.72
N ILE A 33 -13.14 10.60 -10.70
CA ILE A 33 -14.36 10.12 -10.06
C ILE A 33 -14.20 10.16 -8.54
N GLU A 34 -15.30 10.43 -7.84
CA GLU A 34 -15.39 10.35 -6.38
C GLU A 34 -16.32 9.19 -5.98
N CYS A 35 -15.75 7.99 -5.82
CA CYS A 35 -16.51 6.77 -5.55
C CYS A 35 -16.81 6.60 -4.05
N ARG A 36 -18.03 6.17 -3.70
CA ARG A 36 -18.43 5.90 -2.29
C ARG A 36 -17.63 4.80 -1.60
N HIS A 37 -16.98 3.92 -2.37
CA HIS A 37 -16.18 2.79 -1.88
C HIS A 37 -14.67 3.01 -2.11
N CYS A 38 -14.24 4.26 -2.34
CA CYS A 38 -12.82 4.56 -2.50
C CYS A 38 -12.12 4.51 -1.14
N HIS A 39 -11.34 3.46 -0.89
CA HIS A 39 -10.57 3.33 0.35
C HIS A 39 -9.45 4.39 0.47
N VAL A 40 -8.98 4.93 -0.65
CA VAL A 40 -7.94 5.97 -0.71
C VAL A 40 -8.55 7.39 -0.59
N ALA A 41 -9.87 7.52 -0.72
CA ALA A 41 -10.59 8.80 -0.78
C ALA A 41 -10.06 9.77 -1.86
N SER A 42 -9.63 9.23 -3.00
CA SER A 42 -9.27 10.02 -4.19
C SER A 42 -10.50 10.69 -4.79
N SER A 43 -10.35 11.90 -5.34
CA SER A 43 -11.46 12.62 -5.96
C SER A 43 -10.97 13.70 -6.94
N PRO A 44 -11.87 14.30 -7.75
CA PRO A 44 -11.51 15.39 -8.66
C PRO A 44 -11.08 16.67 -7.95
N ARG A 45 -11.36 16.77 -6.64
CA ARG A 45 -11.08 17.96 -5.81
C ARG A 45 -9.75 17.87 -5.08
N ARG A 46 -9.10 16.70 -5.10
CA ARG A 46 -7.80 16.46 -4.48
C ARG A 46 -6.69 16.96 -5.41
N THR A 47 -5.67 17.55 -4.82
CA THR A 47 -4.51 18.11 -5.55
C THR A 47 -3.19 17.54 -5.06
N GLU A 48 -3.23 16.63 -4.09
CA GLU A 48 -2.05 15.95 -3.57
C GLU A 48 -1.43 15.10 -4.68
N GLN A 49 -0.18 15.41 -4.98
CA GLN A 49 0.65 14.73 -5.95
C GLN A 49 2.01 14.48 -5.33
N MET A 50 2.58 13.32 -5.63
CA MET A 50 3.94 12.99 -5.26
C MET A 50 4.91 13.81 -6.11
N GLU A 51 5.97 14.29 -5.48
CA GLU A 51 7.04 14.97 -6.19
C GLU A 51 7.87 13.99 -7.02
N TRP A 52 8.37 14.45 -8.17
CA TRP A 52 9.14 13.62 -9.09
C TRP A 52 10.35 12.97 -8.43
N GLY A 53 11.11 13.74 -7.63
CA GLY A 53 12.26 13.21 -6.90
C GLY A 53 11.90 12.03 -6.00
N VAL A 54 10.73 12.06 -5.34
CA VAL A 54 10.27 10.94 -4.51
C VAL A 54 9.96 9.70 -5.36
N MET A 55 9.42 9.88 -6.57
CA MET A 55 9.20 8.77 -7.50
C MET A 55 10.52 8.11 -7.91
N GLU A 56 11.58 8.89 -8.13
CA GLU A 56 12.91 8.36 -8.45
C GLU A 56 13.48 7.54 -7.29
N GLU A 57 13.31 8.01 -6.06
CA GLU A 57 13.72 7.27 -4.85
C GLU A 57 12.96 5.94 -4.72
N ILE A 58 11.67 5.93 -5.02
CA ILE A 58 10.85 4.71 -5.04
C ILE A 58 11.36 3.73 -6.08
N LEU A 59 11.69 4.20 -7.28
CA LEU A 59 12.26 3.35 -8.33
C LEU A 59 13.62 2.77 -7.93
N ARG A 60 14.43 3.51 -7.16
CA ARG A 60 15.68 2.96 -6.62
C ARG A 60 15.39 1.81 -5.66
N VAL A 61 14.50 2.01 -4.69
CA VAL A 61 14.13 0.97 -3.72
C VAL A 61 13.49 -0.23 -4.41
N ALA A 62 12.61 -0.02 -5.39
CA ALA A 62 11.94 -1.09 -6.12
C ALA A 62 12.90 -2.00 -6.92
N ARG A 63 14.12 -1.54 -7.22
CA ARG A 63 15.16 -2.37 -7.86
C ARG A 63 15.95 -3.23 -6.88
N GLU A 64 15.85 -2.93 -5.59
CA GLU A 64 16.54 -3.65 -4.50
C GLU A 64 15.63 -4.68 -3.82
N ILE A 65 14.33 -4.66 -4.17
CA ILE A 65 13.31 -5.63 -3.75
C ILE A 65 13.28 -6.79 -4.76
#